data_AF-A0A920JGC3-F1
#
_entry.id   AF-A0A920JGC3-F1
#
_cell.length_a   1.000
_cell.length_b   1.000
_cell.length_c   1.000
_cell.angle_alpha   90.00
_cell.angle_beta   90.00
_cell.angle_gamma   90.00
#
_symmetry.space_group_name_H-M   'P 1'
#
loop_
_entity.id
_entity.type
_entity.pdbx_description
1 polymer ?
#
loop_
_entity_poly.entity_id
_entity_poly.type
_entity_poly.pdbx_seq_one_letter_code
_entity_poly.pdbx_strand_id
1 'polypeptide(L)'
;MDLPEGFPDALLDYAENLNQQLKMAEWMDKATAGENNIENIDLQDFRSVVASSTRWAKSANSIAIKERLELKLNERIDQDHKKWLTSIEEALQEEKTVRALNLSSRSPKAGAQLPEAITTRLIEQANKALNAEATAHRWSIVAEAVAFSPVRQKITPDGLPTEISEELRQSIKKHADRIPQIAKVFTLT
;
A
#
# COMPACT_ATOMS: atom_id res chain seq x y z
N MET A 1 2.52 -36.02 7.01
CA MET A 1 1.84 -37.29 6.72
C MET A 1 2.97 -38.25 6.44
N ASP A 2 3.20 -39.20 7.34
CA ASP A 2 4.30 -40.15 7.17
C ASP A 2 3.94 -41.13 6.05
N LEU A 3 4.89 -41.36 5.14
CA LEU A 3 4.70 -42.30 4.06
C LEU A 3 4.63 -43.73 4.64
N PRO A 4 3.85 -44.63 4.00
CA PRO A 4 3.80 -46.03 4.41
C PRO A 4 5.19 -46.67 4.42
N GLU A 5 5.45 -47.54 5.39
CA GLU A 5 6.70 -48.26 5.51
C GLU A 5 6.97 -49.10 4.24
N GLY A 6 8.14 -48.96 3.63
CA GLY A 6 8.50 -49.62 2.36
C GLY A 6 8.12 -48.86 1.08
N PHE A 7 7.73 -47.58 1.16
CA PHE A 7 7.51 -46.75 -0.03
C PHE A 7 8.80 -46.60 -0.85
N PRO A 8 8.81 -46.92 -2.17
CA PRO A 8 10.01 -46.84 -2.98
C PRO A 8 10.47 -45.39 -3.21
N ASP A 9 11.71 -45.07 -2.84
CA ASP A 9 12.32 -43.74 -3.05
C ASP A 9 12.22 -43.28 -4.53
N ALA A 10 12.39 -44.20 -5.48
CA ALA A 10 12.28 -43.90 -6.91
C ALA A 10 10.89 -43.38 -7.34
N LEU A 11 9.81 -43.79 -6.67
CA LEU A 11 8.48 -43.25 -6.93
C LEU A 11 8.30 -41.85 -6.35
N LEU A 12 8.93 -41.58 -5.21
CA LEU A 12 8.95 -40.25 -4.61
C LEU A 12 9.70 -39.26 -5.50
N ASP A 13 10.90 -39.63 -5.95
CA ASP A 13 11.70 -38.83 -6.88
C ASP A 13 10.95 -38.51 -8.17
N TYR A 14 10.24 -39.51 -8.73
CA TYR A 14 9.43 -39.32 -9.91
C TYR A 14 8.24 -38.38 -9.66
N ALA A 15 7.54 -38.54 -8.53
CA ALA A 15 6.44 -37.65 -8.14
C ALA A 15 6.92 -36.21 -7.93
N GLU A 16 8.09 -36.01 -7.32
CA GLU A 16 8.71 -34.71 -7.15
C GLU A 16 9.06 -34.06 -8.49
N ASN A 17 9.65 -34.84 -9.42
CA ASN A 17 9.96 -34.35 -10.77
C ASN A 17 8.69 -33.92 -11.51
N LEU A 18 7.65 -34.75 -11.51
CA LEU A 18 6.35 -34.40 -12.12
C LEU A 18 5.75 -33.14 -11.50
N ASN A 19 5.78 -33.02 -10.17
CA ASN A 19 5.28 -31.84 -9.49
C ASN A 19 6.07 -30.57 -9.88
N GLN A 20 7.40 -30.66 -10.02
CA GLN A 20 8.20 -29.54 -10.51
C GLN A 20 7.81 -29.13 -11.93
N GLN A 21 7.66 -30.09 -12.85
CA GLN A 21 7.22 -29.81 -14.23
C GLN A 21 5.84 -29.15 -14.27
N LEU A 22 4.89 -29.66 -13.46
CA LEU A 22 3.56 -29.07 -13.34
C LEU A 22 3.62 -27.62 -12.85
N LYS A 23 4.43 -27.33 -11.81
CA LYS A 23 4.59 -25.97 -11.29
C LYS A 23 5.21 -25.01 -12.31
N MET A 24 6.14 -25.49 -13.12
CA MET A 24 6.70 -24.71 -14.23
C MET A 24 5.65 -24.39 -15.28
N ALA A 25 4.80 -25.35 -15.66
CA ALA A 25 3.70 -25.14 -16.61
C ALA A 25 2.64 -24.17 -16.05
N GLU A 26 2.21 -24.37 -14.79
CA GLU A 26 1.27 -23.46 -14.12
C GLU A 26 1.81 -22.02 -14.06
N TRP A 27 3.11 -21.85 -13.77
CA TRP A 27 3.73 -20.54 -13.77
C TRP A 27 3.74 -19.93 -15.18
N MET A 28 4.05 -20.72 -16.20
CA MET A 28 4.08 -20.28 -17.60
C MET A 28 2.70 -19.78 -18.07
N ASP A 29 1.64 -20.48 -17.68
CA ASP A 29 0.26 -20.06 -17.99
C ASP A 29 -0.08 -18.73 -17.32
N LYS A 30 0.27 -18.58 -16.03
CA LYS A 30 0.09 -17.33 -15.29
C LYS A 30 0.93 -16.18 -15.85
N ALA A 31 2.17 -16.46 -16.25
CA ALA A 31 3.09 -15.52 -16.86
C ALA A 31 2.52 -15.00 -18.19
N THR A 32 2.02 -15.91 -19.03
CA THR A 32 1.42 -15.57 -20.33
C THR A 32 0.13 -14.77 -20.15
N ALA A 33 -0.74 -15.18 -19.22
CA ALA A 33 -1.98 -14.47 -18.91
C ALA A 33 -1.69 -13.06 -18.34
N GLY A 34 -0.73 -12.96 -17.42
CA GLY A 34 -0.28 -11.69 -16.86
C GLY A 34 0.32 -10.77 -17.93
N GLU A 35 1.15 -11.30 -18.82
CA GLU A 35 1.76 -10.54 -19.92
C GLU A 35 0.72 -9.96 -20.89
N ASN A 36 -0.35 -10.71 -21.15
CA ASN A 36 -1.44 -10.28 -22.05
C ASN A 36 -2.42 -9.30 -21.38
N ASN A 37 -2.37 -9.15 -20.06
CA ASN A 37 -3.33 -8.34 -19.30
C ASN A 37 -2.65 -7.41 -18.26
N ILE A 38 -1.45 -6.92 -18.58
CA ILE A 38 -0.62 -6.10 -17.66
C ILE A 38 -1.37 -4.87 -17.15
N GLU A 39 -2.25 -4.29 -17.96
CA GLU A 39 -2.93 -3.05 -17.60
C GLU A 39 -4.03 -3.22 -16.55
N ASN A 40 -4.67 -4.40 -16.51
CA ASN A 40 -5.84 -4.66 -15.67
C ASN A 40 -5.57 -5.66 -14.54
N ILE A 41 -4.48 -6.43 -14.60
CA ILE A 41 -4.07 -7.29 -13.49
C ILE A 41 -3.76 -6.44 -12.25
N ASP A 42 -4.15 -6.93 -11.07
CA ASP A 42 -3.76 -6.29 -9.81
C ASP A 42 -2.24 -6.30 -9.64
N LEU A 43 -1.68 -5.20 -9.14
CA LEU A 43 -0.23 -5.04 -9.02
C LEU A 43 0.40 -6.05 -8.05
N GLN A 44 -0.31 -6.46 -6.99
CA GLN A 44 0.15 -7.48 -6.06
C GLN A 44 0.17 -8.86 -6.69
N ASP A 45 -0.85 -9.20 -7.47
CA ASP A 45 -0.89 -10.47 -8.21
C ASP A 45 0.21 -10.51 -9.27
N PHE A 46 0.42 -9.41 -9.99
CA PHE A 46 1.50 -9.33 -10.96
C PHE A 46 2.88 -9.50 -10.32
N ARG A 47 3.11 -8.87 -9.15
CA ARG A 47 4.32 -9.07 -8.34
C ARG A 47 4.50 -10.53 -7.93
N SER A 48 3.43 -11.21 -7.54
CA SER A 48 3.47 -12.62 -7.15
C SER A 48 3.91 -13.52 -8.30
N VAL A 49 3.37 -13.29 -9.52
CA VAL A 49 3.76 -14.01 -10.73
C VAL A 49 5.24 -13.79 -11.05
N VAL A 50 5.70 -12.54 -11.01
CA VAL A 50 7.12 -12.19 -11.26
C VAL A 50 8.03 -12.78 -10.19
N ALA A 51 7.68 -12.68 -8.91
CA ALA A 51 8.50 -13.21 -7.83
C ALA A 51 8.67 -14.75 -7.93
N SER A 52 7.60 -15.45 -8.26
CA SER A 52 7.62 -16.91 -8.41
C SER A 52 8.47 -17.39 -9.61
N SER A 53 8.74 -16.52 -10.60
CA SER A 53 9.58 -16.85 -11.76
C SER A 53 10.99 -17.29 -11.37
N THR A 54 11.56 -16.77 -10.27
CA THR A 54 12.89 -17.16 -9.79
C THR A 54 12.99 -18.66 -9.52
N ARG A 55 11.89 -19.27 -9.07
CA ARG A 55 11.82 -20.69 -8.79
C ARG A 55 11.52 -21.53 -10.04
N TRP A 56 10.68 -21.04 -10.95
CA TRP A 56 10.08 -21.86 -12.01
C TRP A 56 10.62 -21.59 -13.43
N ALA A 57 11.21 -20.43 -13.69
CA ALA A 57 11.84 -20.11 -14.97
C ALA A 57 13.22 -20.77 -15.08
N LYS A 58 13.29 -21.97 -15.66
CA LYS A 58 14.54 -22.75 -15.80
C LYS A 58 15.00 -22.98 -17.24
N SER A 59 14.10 -22.92 -18.22
CA SER A 59 14.43 -23.03 -19.64
C SER A 59 14.79 -21.66 -20.24
N ALA A 60 15.57 -21.64 -21.33
CA ALA A 60 15.92 -20.40 -22.03
C ALA A 60 14.69 -19.55 -22.40
N ASN A 61 13.60 -20.20 -22.85
CA ASN A 61 12.34 -19.51 -23.16
C ASN A 61 11.70 -18.90 -21.89
N SER A 62 11.61 -19.67 -20.80
CA SER A 62 11.03 -19.17 -19.54
C SER A 62 11.85 -18.06 -18.90
N ILE A 63 13.18 -18.08 -19.07
CA ILE A 63 14.09 -17.02 -18.61
C ILE A 63 13.84 -15.73 -19.40
N ALA A 64 13.72 -15.81 -20.72
CA ALA A 64 13.38 -14.65 -21.54
C ALA A 64 12.02 -14.04 -21.15
N ILE A 65 11.03 -14.87 -20.79
CA ILE A 65 9.72 -14.39 -20.30
C ILE A 65 9.88 -13.70 -18.95
N LYS A 66 10.61 -14.32 -18.01
CA LYS A 66 10.91 -13.71 -16.71
C LYS A 66 11.48 -12.30 -16.87
N GLU A 67 12.50 -12.12 -17.70
CA GLU A 67 13.15 -10.82 -17.93
C GLU A 67 12.16 -9.78 -18.48
N ARG A 68 11.31 -10.17 -19.43
CA ARG A 68 10.24 -9.29 -19.94
C ARG A 68 9.25 -8.90 -18.85
N LEU A 69 8.83 -9.85 -18.02
CA LEU A 69 7.88 -9.59 -16.93
C LEU A 69 8.49 -8.67 -15.86
N GLU A 70 9.77 -8.84 -15.52
CA GLU A 70 10.49 -7.96 -14.59
C GLU A 70 10.55 -6.53 -15.12
N LEU A 71 10.87 -6.35 -16.41
CA LEU A 71 10.85 -5.03 -17.06
C LEU A 71 9.46 -4.39 -16.99
N LYS A 72 8.42 -5.12 -17.44
CA LYS A 72 7.03 -4.65 -17.46
C LYS A 72 6.50 -4.34 -16.06
N LEU A 73 6.91 -5.10 -15.05
CA LEU A 73 6.56 -4.81 -13.66
C LEU A 73 7.16 -3.48 -13.20
N ASN A 74 8.43 -3.22 -13.49
CA ASN A 74 9.07 -1.96 -13.13
C ASN A 74 8.40 -0.76 -13.83
N GLU A 75 8.12 -0.88 -15.12
CA GLU A 75 7.39 0.15 -15.88
C GLU A 75 6.01 0.42 -15.26
N ARG A 76 5.27 -0.64 -14.91
CA ARG A 76 3.95 -0.48 -14.29
C ARG A 76 4.03 0.16 -12.91
N ILE A 77 5.00 -0.24 -12.07
CA ILE A 77 5.23 0.38 -10.76
C ILE A 77 5.49 1.87 -10.90
N ASP A 78 6.33 2.28 -11.86
CA ASP A 78 6.65 3.69 -12.07
C ASP A 78 5.45 4.49 -12.61
N GLN A 79 4.65 3.89 -13.50
CA GLN A 79 3.41 4.49 -13.98
C GLN A 79 2.39 4.69 -12.85
N ASP A 80 2.16 3.65 -12.03
CA ASP A 80 1.21 3.71 -10.92
C ASP A 80 1.70 4.67 -9.83
N HIS A 81 3.02 4.75 -9.60
CA HIS A 81 3.61 5.75 -8.72
C HIS A 81 3.39 7.19 -9.22
N LYS A 82 3.55 7.45 -10.52
CA LYS A 82 3.23 8.76 -11.11
C LYS A 82 1.76 9.10 -10.95
N LYS A 83 0.85 8.18 -11.30
CA LYS A 83 -0.60 8.37 -11.14
C LYS A 83 -0.99 8.65 -9.69
N TRP A 84 -0.38 7.93 -8.75
CA TRP A 84 -0.59 8.12 -7.33
C TRP A 84 -0.22 9.54 -6.87
N LEU A 85 0.96 10.05 -7.28
CA LEU A 85 1.37 11.42 -6.98
C LEU A 85 0.39 12.44 -7.57
N THR A 86 0.01 12.27 -8.85
CA THR A 86 -0.97 13.14 -9.51
C THR A 86 -2.31 13.14 -8.78
N SER A 87 -2.82 11.97 -8.35
CA SER A 87 -4.07 11.89 -7.60
C SER A 87 -4.01 12.59 -6.23
N ILE A 88 -2.85 12.60 -5.57
CA ILE A 88 -2.66 13.37 -4.32
C ILE A 88 -2.68 14.86 -4.63
N GLU A 89 -1.95 15.31 -5.67
CA GLU A 89 -1.89 16.72 -6.07
C GLU A 89 -3.26 17.27 -6.48
N GLU A 90 -4.02 16.51 -7.26
CA GLU A 90 -5.41 16.84 -7.63
C GLU A 90 -6.29 16.98 -6.38
N ALA A 91 -6.22 16.01 -5.46
CA ALA A 91 -6.99 16.09 -4.22
C ALA A 91 -6.60 17.31 -3.36
N LEU A 92 -5.33 17.70 -3.35
CA LEU A 92 -4.85 18.92 -2.67
C LEU A 92 -5.32 20.19 -3.39
N GLN A 93 -5.34 20.22 -4.73
CA GLN A 93 -5.86 21.34 -5.52
C GLN A 93 -7.36 21.55 -5.31
N GLU A 94 -8.11 20.46 -5.18
CA GLU A 94 -9.55 20.48 -4.91
C GLU A 94 -9.89 20.67 -3.41
N GLU A 95 -8.89 20.93 -2.56
CA GLU A 95 -9.00 21.08 -1.10
C GLU A 95 -9.64 19.86 -0.38
N LYS A 96 -9.60 18.67 -1.00
CA LYS A 96 -10.11 17.41 -0.45
C LYS A 96 -9.10 16.78 0.52
N THR A 97 -8.86 17.46 1.64
CA THR A 97 -7.83 17.14 2.65
C THR A 97 -7.83 15.66 3.08
N VAL A 98 -8.99 15.11 3.47
CA VAL A 98 -9.11 13.70 3.91
C VAL A 98 -8.76 12.72 2.79
N ARG A 99 -9.17 13.00 1.56
CA ARG A 99 -8.83 12.17 0.39
C ARG A 99 -7.33 12.19 0.13
N ALA A 100 -6.70 13.37 0.16
CA ALA A 100 -5.26 13.52 -0.04
C ALA A 100 -4.46 12.76 1.04
N LEU A 101 -4.84 12.90 2.32
CA LEU A 101 -4.24 12.15 3.43
C LEU A 101 -4.40 10.63 3.26
N ASN A 102 -5.59 10.15 2.91
CA ASN A 102 -5.81 8.73 2.69
C ASN A 102 -5.00 8.18 1.51
N LEU A 103 -4.93 8.91 0.38
CA LEU A 103 -4.10 8.54 -0.76
C LEU A 103 -2.62 8.48 -0.37
N SER A 104 -2.13 9.43 0.44
CA SER A 104 -0.74 9.50 0.88
C SER A 104 -0.26 8.26 1.67
N SER A 105 -1.18 7.48 2.24
CA SER A 105 -0.87 6.24 2.98
C SER A 105 -0.72 4.99 2.10
N ARG A 106 -1.11 5.08 0.82
CA ARG A 106 -1.24 3.94 -0.11
C ARG A 106 -0.23 4.03 -1.26
N SER A 107 1.06 4.10 -0.93
CA SER A 107 2.08 4.14 -1.99
C SER A 107 2.13 2.80 -2.74
N PRO A 108 2.09 2.82 -4.08
CA PRO A 108 2.27 1.60 -4.87
C PRO A 108 3.71 1.06 -4.77
N LYS A 109 4.69 1.89 -4.40
CA LYS A 109 6.11 1.52 -4.31
C LYS A 109 6.55 1.49 -2.84
N ALA A 110 7.00 0.32 -2.39
CA ALA A 110 7.44 0.14 -1.00
C ALA A 110 8.58 1.12 -0.65
N GLY A 111 8.42 1.84 0.46
CA GLY A 111 9.41 2.81 0.92
C GLY A 111 9.48 4.11 0.10
N ALA A 112 8.59 4.34 -0.87
CA ALA A 112 8.58 5.59 -1.61
C ALA A 112 8.28 6.77 -0.69
N GLN A 113 9.08 7.82 -0.82
CA GLN A 113 8.93 9.06 -0.08
C GLN A 113 8.09 10.04 -0.89
N LEU A 114 7.25 10.80 -0.19
CA LEU A 114 6.52 11.89 -0.82
C LEU A 114 7.48 13.03 -1.20
N PRO A 115 7.31 13.65 -2.37
CA PRO A 115 7.96 14.92 -2.68
C PRO A 115 7.71 15.97 -1.59
N GLU A 116 8.71 16.83 -1.36
CA GLU A 116 8.63 17.88 -0.33
C GLU A 116 7.45 18.82 -0.55
N ALA A 117 7.19 19.24 -1.79
CA ALA A 117 6.07 20.12 -2.12
C ALA A 117 4.70 19.52 -1.72
N ILE A 118 4.48 18.22 -1.97
CA ILE A 118 3.26 17.51 -1.57
C ILE A 118 3.19 17.39 -0.05
N THR A 119 4.32 17.07 0.58
CA THR A 119 4.44 16.93 2.04
C THR A 119 4.04 18.22 2.74
N THR A 120 4.59 19.36 2.31
CA THR A 120 4.29 20.69 2.87
C THR A 120 2.80 21.02 2.73
N ARG A 121 2.22 20.84 1.54
CA ARG A 121 0.80 21.11 1.30
C ARG A 121 -0.14 20.21 2.11
N LEU A 122 0.20 18.93 2.29
CA LEU A 122 -0.55 18.02 3.16
C LEU A 122 -0.55 18.50 4.61
N ILE A 123 0.61 18.96 5.12
CA ILE A 123 0.73 19.47 6.48
C ILE A 123 -0.12 20.73 6.64
N GLU A 124 0.03 21.70 5.74
CA GLU A 124 -0.73 22.96 5.78
C GLU A 124 -2.24 22.73 5.75
N GLN A 125 -2.73 21.91 4.81
CA GLN A 125 -4.16 21.63 4.72
C GLN A 125 -4.68 20.82 5.92
N ALA A 126 -3.92 19.88 6.45
CA ALA A 126 -4.33 19.11 7.62
C ALA A 126 -4.39 19.98 8.88
N ASN A 127 -3.38 20.84 9.11
CA ASN A 127 -3.39 21.79 10.23
C ASN A 127 -4.60 22.74 10.12
N LYS A 128 -4.83 23.31 8.93
CA LYS A 128 -5.97 24.18 8.65
C LYS A 128 -7.32 23.47 8.82
N ALA A 129 -7.43 22.20 8.44
CA ALA A 129 -8.68 21.44 8.60
C ALA A 129 -8.96 21.08 10.07
N LEU A 130 -7.93 21.04 10.92
CA LEU A 130 -8.02 20.81 12.36
C LEU A 130 -8.04 22.16 13.10
N ASN A 131 -9.14 22.90 12.97
CA ASN A 131 -9.33 24.24 13.55
C ASN A 131 -10.55 24.34 14.48
N ALA A 132 -10.75 25.50 15.10
CA ALA A 132 -11.81 25.74 16.08
C ALA A 132 -13.23 25.87 15.53
N GLU A 133 -13.36 26.22 14.25
CA GLU A 133 -14.63 26.34 13.52
C GLU A 133 -15.13 24.99 13.00
N ALA A 134 -14.26 23.98 12.96
CA ALA A 134 -14.63 22.63 12.55
C ALA A 134 -15.54 21.96 13.60
N THR A 135 -16.54 21.22 13.14
CA THR A 135 -17.36 20.39 14.03
C THR A 135 -16.54 19.21 14.57
N ALA A 136 -16.88 18.73 15.77
CA ALA A 136 -16.21 17.57 16.40
C ALA A 136 -16.13 16.35 15.46
N HIS A 137 -17.21 16.09 14.71
CA HIS A 137 -17.26 15.00 13.73
C HIS A 137 -16.26 15.18 12.58
N ARG A 138 -16.22 16.36 11.94
CA ARG A 138 -15.27 16.65 10.87
C ARG A 138 -13.83 16.57 11.37
N TRP A 139 -13.59 17.13 12.55
CA TRP A 139 -12.29 17.10 13.21
C TRP A 139 -11.83 15.64 13.42
N SER A 140 -12.71 14.77 13.93
CA SER A 140 -12.41 13.33 14.11
C SER A 140 -12.04 12.63 12.80
N ILE A 141 -12.77 12.88 11.71
CA ILE A 141 -12.47 12.27 10.40
C ILE A 141 -11.08 12.67 9.91
N VAL A 142 -10.72 13.96 10.04
CA VAL A 142 -9.40 14.46 9.62
C VAL A 142 -8.31 13.86 10.49
N ALA A 143 -8.49 13.80 11.81
CA ALA A 143 -7.52 13.21 12.73
C ALA A 143 -7.28 11.71 12.47
N GLU A 144 -8.33 10.95 12.15
CA GLU A 144 -8.20 9.55 11.73
C GLU A 144 -7.38 9.43 10.44
N ALA A 145 -7.67 10.24 9.42
CA ALA A 145 -6.88 10.24 8.18
C ALA A 145 -5.41 10.64 8.41
N VAL A 146 -5.17 11.64 9.28
CA VAL A 146 -3.83 12.03 9.71
C VAL A 146 -3.11 10.84 10.35
N ALA A 147 -3.75 10.04 11.20
CA ALA A 147 -3.12 8.93 11.90
C ALA A 147 -2.48 7.86 10.98
N PHE A 148 -2.94 7.74 9.73
CA PHE A 148 -2.38 6.81 8.74
C PHE A 148 -1.44 7.49 7.74
N SER A 149 -1.37 8.82 7.71
CA SER A 149 -0.53 9.54 6.77
C SER A 149 0.97 9.49 7.13
N PRO A 150 1.89 9.49 6.15
CA PRO A 150 3.32 9.68 6.41
C PRO A 150 3.66 11.01 7.07
N VAL A 151 2.81 12.05 6.95
CA VAL A 151 3.06 13.36 7.59
C VAL A 151 2.55 13.47 9.03
N ARG A 152 1.99 12.39 9.59
CA ARG A 152 1.25 12.41 10.87
C ARG A 152 2.01 13.03 12.05
N GLN A 153 3.33 12.90 12.10
CA GLN A 153 4.16 13.41 13.20
C GLN A 153 4.45 14.91 13.09
N LYS A 154 4.18 15.51 11.92
CA LYS A 154 4.42 16.94 11.63
C LYS A 154 3.15 17.80 11.75
N ILE A 155 2.02 17.19 12.06
CA ILE A 155 0.73 17.88 12.16
C ILE A 155 0.60 18.53 13.53
N THR A 156 0.28 19.82 13.51
CA THR A 156 -0.03 20.67 14.66
C THR A 156 -1.36 21.37 14.35
N PRO A 157 -2.48 20.95 14.97
CA PRO A 157 -3.78 21.55 14.74
C PRO A 157 -3.77 23.08 14.93
N ASP A 158 -4.41 23.82 14.03
CA ASP A 158 -4.59 25.27 14.16
C ASP A 158 -5.47 25.63 15.37
N GLY A 159 -6.34 24.70 15.78
CA GLY A 159 -7.15 24.85 16.98
C GLY A 159 -7.95 23.60 17.34
N LEU A 160 -8.42 23.55 18.59
CA LEU A 160 -9.41 22.56 19.04
C LEU A 160 -10.81 23.02 18.65
N PRO A 161 -11.72 22.09 18.29
CA PRO A 161 -13.09 22.44 18.00
C PRO A 161 -13.76 23.02 19.25
N THR A 162 -14.69 23.96 19.06
CA THR A 162 -15.39 24.64 20.17
C THR A 162 -16.13 23.65 21.08
N GLU A 163 -16.67 22.58 20.49
CA GLU A 163 -17.30 21.48 21.21
C GLU A 163 -16.46 20.21 21.05
N ILE A 164 -16.09 19.59 22.18
CA ILE A 164 -15.36 18.33 22.21
C ILE A 164 -16.33 17.23 22.64
N SER A 165 -16.85 16.49 21.66
CA SER A 165 -17.76 15.37 21.91
C SER A 165 -17.02 14.14 22.46
N GLU A 166 -17.76 13.22 23.09
CA GLU A 166 -17.17 11.99 23.62
C GLU A 166 -16.67 11.08 22.49
N GLU A 167 -17.35 11.06 21.34
CA GLU A 167 -16.92 10.32 20.16
C GLU A 167 -15.57 10.83 19.64
N LEU A 168 -15.37 12.15 19.63
CA LEU A 168 -14.08 12.74 19.25
C LEU A 168 -12.97 12.31 20.21
N ARG A 169 -13.22 12.32 21.53
CA ARG A 169 -12.24 11.84 22.53
C ARG A 169 -11.91 10.37 22.32
N GLN A 170 -12.91 9.53 22.10
CA GLN A 170 -12.71 8.11 21.84
C GLN A 170 -11.90 7.86 20.57
N SER A 171 -12.19 8.61 19.50
CA SER A 171 -11.43 8.55 18.25
C SER A 171 -9.97 8.94 18.45
N ILE A 172 -9.71 10.05 19.15
CA ILE A 172 -8.33 10.47 19.47
C ILE A 172 -7.61 9.44 20.32
N LYS A 173 -8.28 8.89 21.34
CA LYS A 173 -7.72 7.84 22.20
C LYS A 173 -7.36 6.58 21.41
N LYS A 174 -8.23 6.15 20.48
CA LYS A 174 -7.99 4.99 19.59
C LYS A 174 -6.73 5.17 18.73
N HIS A 175 -6.40 6.40 18.35
CA HIS A 175 -5.26 6.71 17.47
C HIS A 175 -4.06 7.34 18.19
N ALA A 176 -4.07 7.42 19.54
CA ALA A 176 -3.09 8.16 20.33
C ALA A 176 -1.64 7.73 20.06
N ASP A 177 -1.36 6.43 19.90
CA ASP A 177 -0.02 5.92 19.60
C ASP A 177 0.54 6.43 18.26
N ARG A 178 -0.35 6.75 17.32
CA ARG A 178 0.04 7.19 15.97
C ARG A 178 0.18 8.71 15.85
N ILE A 179 -0.57 9.46 16.66
CA ILE A 179 -0.60 10.93 16.70
C ILE A 179 -0.42 11.45 18.13
N PRO A 180 0.68 11.10 18.82
CA PRO A 180 0.86 11.40 20.23
C PRO A 180 0.87 12.90 20.54
N GLN A 181 1.36 13.73 19.62
CA GLN A 181 1.38 15.17 19.77
C GLN A 181 -0.03 15.78 19.74
N ILE A 182 -0.96 15.21 18.96
CA ILE A 182 -2.36 15.62 18.93
C ILE A 182 -3.08 15.12 20.17
N ALA A 183 -2.89 13.84 20.53
CA ALA A 183 -3.52 13.24 21.70
C ALA A 183 -3.18 13.99 23.00
N LYS A 184 -1.93 14.47 23.14
CA LYS A 184 -1.50 15.30 24.29
C LYS A 184 -2.36 16.55 24.46
N VAL A 185 -2.74 17.23 23.38
CA VAL A 185 -3.57 18.44 23.44
C VAL A 185 -4.94 18.12 24.06
N PHE A 186 -5.52 16.96 23.75
CA PHE A 186 -6.80 16.51 24.31
C PHE A 186 -6.72 16.04 25.76
N THR A 187 -5.53 15.67 26.26
CA THR A 187 -5.32 15.29 27.67
C THR A 187 -4.96 16.47 28.58
N LEU A 188 -4.56 17.60 27.99
CA LEU A 188 -4.27 18.84 28.71
C LEU A 188 -5.53 19.70 28.94
N THR A 189 -6.65 19.30 28.34
CA THR A 189 -7.96 19.92 28.52
C THR A 189 -8.79 19.08 29.48
#